data_AF-A0A3D5Z795-F1
#
_entry.id   AF-A0A3D5Z795-F1
#
_cell.length_a   1.000
_cell.length_b   1.000
_cell.length_c   1.000
_cell.angle_alpha   90.00
_cell.angle_beta   90.00
_cell.angle_gamma   90.00
#
_symmetry.space_group_name_H-M   'P 1'
#
loop_
_entity.id
_entity.type
_entity.pdbx_description
1 polymer ?
#
loop_
_entity_poly.entity_id
_entity_poly.type
_entity_poly.pdbx_seq_one_letter_code
_entity_poly.pdbx_strand_id
1 'polypeptide(L)'
;MSWNCHVINDIILTRCIMLKEYRIKEGFTQEEMAELLNISWRHYQRIEIGKGTPSLETFIDIIEILKIPNDEAIVLLKSFKRVVPILQ
;
A
#
# COMPACT_ATOMS: atom_id res chain seq x y z
N MET A 1 3.03 -29.82 -2.56
CA MET A 1 2.71 -29.36 -1.19
C MET A 1 3.09 -27.89 -1.08
N SER A 2 2.17 -27.10 -0.51
CA SER A 2 2.06 -25.64 -0.60
C SER A 2 3.16 -24.91 0.17
N TRP A 3 4.18 -24.41 -0.53
CA TRP A 3 5.17 -23.46 0.02
C TRP A 3 4.91 -22.00 -0.42
N ASN A 4 3.96 -21.76 -1.33
CA ASN A 4 3.65 -20.40 -1.82
C ASN A 4 2.78 -19.59 -0.85
N CYS A 5 1.93 -20.22 -0.03
CA CYS A 5 0.96 -19.48 0.80
C CYS A 5 1.61 -18.75 2.00
N HIS A 6 2.64 -19.32 2.64
CA HIS A 6 3.24 -18.72 3.84
C HIS A 6 4.08 -17.48 3.51
N VAL A 7 4.95 -17.56 2.49
CA VAL A 7 5.83 -16.43 2.11
C VAL A 7 5.03 -15.25 1.55
N ILE A 8 3.94 -15.52 0.80
CA ILE A 8 3.07 -14.48 0.26
C ILE A 8 2.34 -13.73 1.37
N ASN A 9 1.92 -14.42 2.44
CA ASN A 9 1.26 -13.79 3.57
C ASN A 9 2.20 -12.85 4.34
N ASP A 10 3.47 -13.22 4.56
CA ASP A 10 4.43 -12.37 5.28
C ASP A 10 4.71 -11.05 4.56
N ILE A 11 4.82 -11.09 3.22
CA ILE A 11 5.11 -9.90 2.40
C ILE A 11 3.89 -8.96 2.31
N ILE A 12 2.68 -9.52 2.14
CA ILE A 12 1.45 -8.73 2.07
C ILE A 12 1.14 -8.08 3.43
N LEU A 13 1.34 -8.81 4.53
CA LEU A 13 1.10 -8.31 5.88
C LEU A 13 2.04 -7.13 6.20
N THR A 14 3.31 -7.22 5.77
CA THR A 14 4.32 -6.17 6.00
C THR A 14 3.97 -4.84 5.31
N ARG A 15 3.45 -4.86 4.08
CA ARG A 15 3.09 -3.63 3.33
C ARG A 15 1.96 -2.84 4.00
N CYS A 16 0.91 -3.53 4.42
CA CYS A 16 -0.31 -2.90 4.93
C CYS A 16 -0.09 -2.22 6.28
N ILE A 17 0.74 -2.86 7.11
CA ILE A 17 1.14 -2.35 8.42
C ILE A 17 1.93 -1.05 8.24
N MET A 18 2.93 -1.04 7.35
CA MET A 18 3.77 0.14 7.12
C MET A 18 2.95 1.35 6.65
N LEU A 19 2.08 1.21 5.65
CA LEU A 19 1.31 2.36 5.14
C LEU A 19 0.38 2.95 6.21
N LYS A 20 -0.26 2.06 6.98
CA LYS A 20 -1.13 2.45 8.09
C LYS A 20 -0.34 3.17 9.19
N GLU A 21 0.86 2.71 9.53
CA GLU A 21 1.73 3.33 10.54
C GLU A 21 2.10 4.76 10.14
N TYR A 22 2.54 4.96 8.91
CA TYR A 22 2.84 6.30 8.39
C TYR A 22 1.62 7.22 8.38
N ARG A 23 0.46 6.71 7.97
CA ARG A 23 -0.79 7.47 8.03
C ARG A 23 -1.11 7.93 9.44
N ILE A 24 -1.06 7.02 10.42
CA ILE A 24 -1.36 7.34 11.82
C ILE A 24 -0.32 8.32 12.38
N LYS A 25 0.95 8.18 12.00
CA LYS A 25 2.03 9.09 12.41
C LYS A 25 1.80 10.53 11.94
N GLU A 26 1.31 10.72 10.71
CA GLU A 26 0.94 12.04 10.19
C GLU A 26 -0.45 12.51 10.67
N GLY A 27 -1.18 11.68 11.43
CA GLY A 27 -2.43 12.06 12.09
C GLY A 27 -3.69 11.95 11.23
N PHE A 28 -3.63 11.28 10.08
CA PHE A 28 -4.77 11.17 9.17
C PHE A 28 -5.63 9.94 9.45
N THR A 29 -6.94 10.08 9.27
CA THR A 29 -7.90 8.98 9.08
C THR A 29 -7.83 8.44 7.65
N GLN A 30 -8.45 7.28 7.41
CA GLN A 30 -8.57 6.74 6.05
C GLN A 30 -9.44 7.62 5.13
N GLU A 31 -10.37 8.38 5.70
CA GLU A 31 -11.24 9.31 4.98
C GLU A 31 -10.48 10.56 4.56
N GLU A 32 -9.77 11.20 5.49
CA GLU A 32 -8.91 12.35 5.18
C GLU A 32 -7.83 11.98 4.15
N MET A 33 -7.21 10.81 4.25
CA MET A 33 -6.26 10.37 3.22
C MET A 33 -6.91 10.20 1.84
N ALA A 34 -8.13 9.65 1.80
CA ALA A 34 -8.83 9.47 0.53
C ALA A 34 -9.21 10.82 -0.09
N GLU A 35 -9.61 11.79 0.73
CA GLU A 35 -9.88 13.18 0.32
C GLU A 35 -8.62 13.85 -0.22
N LEU A 36 -7.49 13.76 0.49
CA LEU A 36 -6.19 14.32 0.06
C LEU A 36 -5.72 13.73 -1.27
N LEU A 37 -5.96 12.44 -1.49
CA LEU A 37 -5.62 11.73 -2.72
C LEU A 37 -6.67 11.88 -3.83
N ASN A 38 -7.80 12.55 -3.56
CA ASN A 38 -8.93 12.66 -4.46
C ASN A 38 -9.41 11.30 -5.02
N ILE A 39 -9.48 10.28 -4.15
CA ILE A 39 -9.99 8.94 -4.46
C ILE A 39 -11.13 8.55 -3.52
N SER A 40 -11.92 7.54 -3.88
CA SER A 40 -12.92 7.04 -2.94
C SER A 40 -12.27 6.43 -1.69
N TRP A 41 -12.89 6.64 -0.53
CA TRP A 41 -12.48 6.01 0.73
C TRP A 41 -12.28 4.49 0.58
N ARG A 42 -13.18 3.81 -0.13
CA ARG A 42 -13.09 2.36 -0.40
C ARG A 42 -11.85 2.01 -1.21
N HIS A 43 -11.44 2.85 -2.16
CA HIS A 43 -10.21 2.64 -2.93
C HIS A 43 -9.00 2.76 -2.00
N TYR A 44 -8.90 3.84 -1.22
CA TYR A 44 -7.82 4.01 -0.24
C TYR A 44 -7.76 2.84 0.76
N GLN A 45 -8.90 2.45 1.32
CA GLN A 45 -8.99 1.32 2.25
C GLN A 45 -8.42 0.03 1.64
N ARG A 46 -8.75 -0.27 0.38
CA ARG A 46 -8.24 -1.45 -0.34
C ARG A 46 -6.73 -1.38 -0.56
N ILE A 47 -6.20 -0.19 -0.89
CA ILE A 47 -4.76 0.04 -1.01
C ILE A 47 -4.07 -0.24 0.33
N GLU A 48 -4.58 0.34 1.42
CA GLU A 48 -3.99 0.20 2.76
C GLU A 48 -3.99 -1.24 3.25
N ILE A 49 -5.07 -2.00 3.03
CA ILE A 49 -5.13 -3.44 3.41
C ILE A 49 -4.52 -4.37 2.34
N GLY A 50 -3.86 -3.80 1.33
CA GLY A 50 -3.14 -4.56 0.31
C GLY A 50 -4.02 -5.39 -0.63
N LYS A 51 -5.34 -5.13 -0.66
CA LYS A 51 -6.31 -5.74 -1.58
C LYS A 51 -6.51 -4.92 -2.86
N GLY A 52 -5.87 -3.76 -2.98
CA GLY A 52 -5.86 -2.91 -4.16
C GLY A 52 -4.44 -2.44 -4.47
N THR A 53 -4.17 -2.23 -5.76
CA THR A 53 -2.92 -1.66 -6.26
C THR A 53 -3.19 -0.22 -6.66
N PRO A 54 -2.52 0.78 -6.07
CA PRO A 54 -2.64 2.17 -6.51
C PRO A 54 -2.05 2.34 -7.93
N SER A 55 -2.45 3.40 -8.63
CA SER A 55 -1.70 3.86 -9.79
C SER A 55 -0.31 4.36 -9.37
N LEU A 56 0.60 4.56 -10.33
CA LEU A 56 1.91 5.16 -10.03
C LEU A 56 1.75 6.57 -9.44
N GLU A 57 0.84 7.36 -9.99
CA GLU A 57 0.52 8.71 -9.54
C GLU A 57 0.04 8.71 -8.08
N THR A 58 -1.02 7.94 -7.78
CA THR A 58 -1.52 7.81 -6.41
C THR A 58 -0.46 7.28 -5.45
N PHE A 59 0.43 6.40 -5.90
CA PHE A 59 1.52 5.91 -5.07
C PHE A 59 2.56 7.00 -4.75
N ILE A 60 2.89 7.86 -5.72
CA ILE A 60 3.78 9.01 -5.51
C ILE A 60 3.12 9.98 -4.52
N ASP A 61 1.85 10.33 -4.73
CA ASP A 61 1.12 11.24 -3.84
C ASP A 61 1.07 10.70 -2.40
N ILE A 62 0.85 9.39 -2.24
CA ILE A 62 0.88 8.72 -0.93
C ILE A 62 2.24 8.92 -0.24
N ILE A 63 3.34 8.73 -0.96
CA ILE A 63 4.69 8.88 -0.40
C ILE A 63 4.94 10.32 0.05
N GLU A 64 4.51 11.28 -0.77
CA GLU A 64 4.70 12.72 -0.50
C GLU A 64 3.86 13.17 0.70
N ILE A 65 2.57 12.83 0.73
CA ILE A 65 1.65 13.19 1.83
C ILE A 65 2.12 12.57 3.15
N LEU A 66 2.53 11.30 3.11
CA LEU A 66 2.94 10.55 4.30
C LEU A 66 4.42 10.73 4.67
N LYS A 67 5.17 11.51 3.90
CA LYS A 67 6.61 11.78 4.09
C LYS A 67 7.43 10.50 4.26
N ILE A 68 7.12 9.49 3.45
CA ILE A 68 7.79 8.19 3.51
C ILE A 68 9.22 8.36 2.93
N PRO A 69 10.27 7.97 3.66
CA PRO A 69 11.63 8.04 3.14
C PRO A 69 11.81 7.19 1.87
N ASN A 70 12.67 7.64 0.95
CA ASN A 70 12.89 6.98 -0.34
C ASN A 70 13.26 5.49 -0.21
N ASP A 71 14.08 5.13 0.77
CA ASP A 71 14.48 3.74 0.99
C ASP A 71 13.29 2.83 1.33
N GLU A 72 12.34 3.34 2.12
CA GLU A 72 11.11 2.64 2.48
C GLU A 72 10.09 2.66 1.34
N ALA A 73 9.99 3.76 0.61
CA ALA A 73 9.19 3.85 -0.61
C ALA A 73 9.63 2.80 -1.66
N ILE A 74 10.93 2.54 -1.79
CA ILE A 74 11.45 1.48 -2.67
C ILE A 74 10.98 0.09 -2.21
N VAL A 75 10.94 -0.16 -0.90
CA VAL A 75 10.43 -1.42 -0.34
C VAL A 75 8.93 -1.58 -0.65
N LEU A 76 8.15 -0.51 -0.45
CA LEU A 76 6.72 -0.48 -0.80
C LEU A 76 6.51 -0.75 -2.29
N LEU A 77 7.24 -0.06 -3.17
CA LEU A 77 7.12 -0.21 -4.63
C LEU A 77 7.39 -1.65 -5.09
N LYS A 78 8.45 -2.28 -4.56
CA LYS A 78 8.79 -3.68 -4.89
C LYS A 78 7.68 -4.66 -4.51
N SER A 79 6.89 -4.33 -3.47
CA SER A 79 5.80 -5.18 -3.00
C SER A 79 4.52 -5.06 -3.86
N PHE A 80 4.27 -3.91 -4.49
CA PHE A 80 3.13 -3.73 -5.41
C PHE A 80 3.29 -4.50 -6.73
N LYS A 81 4.54 -4.73 -7.17
CA LYS A 81 4.84 -5.47 -8.42
C LYS A 81 4.64 -6.99 -8.31
N ARG A 82 4.38 -7.54 -7.11
CA ARG A 82 4.40 -8.99 -6.85
C ARG A 82 3.01 -9.64 -6.81
N VAL A 83 2.05 -9.14 -7.60
CA VAL A 83 0.76 -9.80 -7.86
C VAL A 83 0.49 -9.80 -9.36
N VAL A 84 1.19 -10.65 -10.09
CA VAL A 84 0.65 -11.23 -11.33
C VAL A 84 0.65 -12.75 -11.11
N PRO A 85 -0.43 -13.35 -10.62
CA PRO A 85 -0.69 -14.74 -10.94
C PRO A 85 -0.90 -14.76 -12.45
N ILE A 86 0.00 -15.41 -13.18
CA ILE A 86 -0.24 -15.76 -14.58
C ILE A 86 -1.52 -16.61 -14.59
N LEU A 87 -2.62 -15.98 -14.98
CA LEU A 87 -3.77 -16.66 -15.57
C LEU A 87 -3.98 -16.05 -16.95
N GLN A 88 -3.01 -16.31 -17.82
CA GLN A 88 -3.23 -16.79 -19.19
C GLN A 88 -2.23 -17.90 -19.47
#